data_AF-A0A662RT75-F1
#
_entry.id   AF-A0A662RT75-F1
#
_cell.length_a   1.000
_cell.length_b   1.000
_cell.length_c   1.000
_cell.angle_alpha   90.00
_cell.angle_beta   90.00
_cell.angle_gamma   90.00
#
_symmetry.space_group_name_H-M   'P 1'
#
loop_
_entity.id
_entity.type
_entity.pdbx_description
1 polymer ?
#
loop_
_entity_poly.entity_id
_entity_poly.type
_entity_poly.pdbx_seq_one_letter_code
_entity_poly.pdbx_strand_id
1 'polypeptide(L)'
;MKVKERGDGKKVKLKGLTVFATMVVICALALTPAVPAGAQSEPSTPFLISGWVNYPNGAPVNNPSVSINITNTSEVLTAETNASTNYYQILTSSDNVNKTYMLNINASNGNVKEFNHTVTEAEMTNGGFVQNITISGIAKHVVISEIYVHAINQTGKNLSEFVELYNPTDRAKDLTGWTLSDNEGTITLNGIIQAHKFYLVGMAGYNAYKDNASWPDADYQATSSNFSLKDGGDEVILNNSAGEVVDIVGWGTATTNETLNAETPGENKTLQRKVNDSINEGAGPAWDTNNNSADFFVQTAPNPQNTGSAPIPPIPEMSTLILFTSGLIMLACYAVLRRVK
;
A
#
# COMPACT_ATOMS: atom_id res chain seq x y z
N MET A 1 52.66 -39.25 28.87
CA MET A 1 53.75 -38.38 28.39
C MET A 1 53.21 -37.50 27.28
N LYS A 2 53.38 -36.18 27.45
CA LYS A 2 53.20 -35.05 26.51
C LYS A 2 51.78 -34.61 26.06
N VAL A 3 51.55 -33.35 26.44
CA VAL A 3 50.54 -32.34 26.11
C VAL A 3 50.87 -31.63 24.79
N LYS A 4 49.84 -31.05 24.14
CA LYS A 4 49.72 -29.77 23.36
C LYS A 4 49.00 -29.96 22.02
N GLU A 5 48.18 -29.05 21.48
CA GLU A 5 47.46 -27.84 21.91
C GLU A 5 46.53 -27.43 20.72
N ARG A 6 45.43 -26.67 20.99
CA ARG A 6 44.68 -25.65 20.19
C ARG A 6 44.60 -25.79 18.65
N GLY A 7 43.48 -25.57 17.96
CA GLY A 7 42.17 -24.96 18.21
C GLY A 7 41.56 -24.63 16.83
N ASP A 8 40.25 -24.44 16.70
CA ASP A 8 39.60 -23.33 15.95
C ASP A 8 38.07 -23.52 15.93
N GLY A 9 37.35 -22.42 16.08
CA GLY A 9 35.91 -22.37 16.33
C GLY A 9 35.07 -22.58 15.08
N LYS A 10 34.07 -23.46 15.17
CA LYS A 10 32.89 -23.41 14.28
C LYS A 10 31.72 -22.81 15.05
N LYS A 11 31.36 -21.59 14.65
CA LYS A 11 30.09 -20.94 15.02
C LYS A 11 28.93 -21.77 14.47
N VAL A 12 28.16 -22.37 15.36
CA VAL A 12 26.84 -22.91 15.05
C VAL A 12 25.85 -21.75 15.14
N LYS A 13 25.28 -21.33 14.01
CA LYS A 13 24.13 -20.42 13.97
C LYS A 13 22.91 -21.22 14.45
N LEU A 14 22.47 -20.99 15.70
CA LEU A 14 21.16 -21.44 16.15
C LEU A 14 20.09 -20.57 15.47
N LYS A 15 19.22 -21.24 14.71
CA LYS A 15 17.94 -20.70 14.22
C LYS A 15 16.95 -20.66 15.39
N GLY A 16 16.18 -19.58 15.47
CA GLY A 16 15.03 -19.45 16.38
C GLY A 16 14.96 -18.06 17.00
N LEU A 17 14.31 -17.11 16.32
CA LEU A 17 13.93 -15.84 16.93
C LEU A 17 12.41 -15.87 17.13
N THR A 18 12.00 -16.50 18.23
CA THR A 18 10.65 -16.35 18.79
C THR A 18 10.68 -15.02 19.56
N VAL A 19 9.97 -14.01 19.07
CA VAL A 19 9.84 -12.72 19.77
C VAL A 19 8.90 -12.93 20.96
N PHE A 20 9.48 -13.11 22.15
CA PHE A 20 8.74 -13.01 23.40
C PHE A 20 8.59 -11.53 23.77
N ALA A 21 7.38 -11.00 23.62
CA ALA A 21 6.98 -9.77 24.27
C ALA A 21 6.84 -10.04 25.78
N THR A 22 7.83 -9.64 26.56
CA THR A 22 7.68 -9.46 28.01
C THR A 22 8.84 -8.62 28.53
N MET A 23 8.57 -7.37 28.87
CA MET A 23 9.45 -6.57 29.71
C MET A 23 8.73 -6.30 31.03
N VAL A 24 9.08 -7.07 32.06
CA VAL A 24 8.67 -6.83 33.45
C VAL A 24 9.82 -6.12 34.14
N VAL A 25 9.65 -4.85 34.46
CA VAL A 25 10.61 -4.08 35.27
C VAL A 25 10.15 -4.15 36.73
N ILE A 26 10.86 -4.93 37.55
CA ILE A 26 10.70 -4.93 39.02
C ILE A 26 11.77 -3.98 39.59
N CYS A 27 11.35 -2.80 40.06
CA CYS A 27 12.20 -1.92 40.86
C CYS A 27 12.17 -2.35 42.34
N ALA A 28 13.30 -2.84 42.85
CA ALA A 28 13.49 -3.10 44.28
C ALA A 28 13.94 -1.80 44.99
N LEU A 29 13.14 -1.32 45.95
CA LEU A 29 13.45 -0.17 46.78
C LEU A 29 14.35 -0.57 47.96
N ALA A 30 15.60 -0.09 47.96
CA ALA A 30 16.45 -0.08 49.14
C ALA A 30 16.26 1.25 49.88
N LEU A 31 15.71 1.19 51.09
CA LEU A 31 15.49 2.36 51.97
C LEU A 31 16.82 2.81 52.59
N THR A 32 17.25 4.03 52.29
CA THR A 32 18.24 4.78 53.09
C THR A 32 17.68 6.17 53.43
N PRO A 33 18.00 6.74 54.60
CA PRO A 33 17.35 7.96 55.10
C PRO A 33 17.80 9.23 54.35
N ALA A 34 16.83 10.11 54.12
CA ALA A 34 16.88 11.26 53.22
C ALA A 34 17.75 12.43 53.71
N VAL A 35 18.58 12.94 52.80
CA VAL A 35 19.14 14.30 52.81
C VAL A 35 18.09 15.23 52.14
N PRO A 36 17.85 16.48 52.59
CA PRO A 36 16.90 17.36 51.94
C PRO A 36 17.48 17.80 50.59
N ALA A 37 17.02 17.14 49.52
CA ALA A 37 17.33 17.50 48.15
C ALA A 37 16.59 18.79 47.80
N GLY A 38 17.31 19.79 47.28
CA GLY A 38 16.68 20.86 46.50
C GLY A 38 15.81 20.23 45.41
N ALA A 39 14.66 20.83 45.09
CA ALA A 39 13.66 20.27 44.19
C ALA A 39 14.29 19.75 42.88
N GLN A 40 14.57 18.45 42.86
CA GLN A 40 15.05 17.74 41.69
C GLN A 40 13.85 17.64 40.74
N SER A 41 14.00 18.10 39.50
CA SER A 41 12.98 17.91 38.48
C SER A 41 12.66 16.41 38.39
N GLU A 42 11.38 16.05 38.46
CA GLU A 42 10.97 14.65 38.36
C GLU A 42 11.52 14.04 37.06
N PRO A 43 12.02 12.80 37.10
CA PRO A 43 12.55 12.16 35.90
C PRO A 43 11.43 11.95 34.88
N SER A 44 11.76 12.15 33.60
CA SER A 44 10.83 11.89 32.50
C SER A 44 10.32 10.44 32.55
N THR A 45 9.02 10.24 32.38
CA THR A 45 8.43 8.90 32.36
C THR A 45 8.38 8.34 30.93
N PRO A 46 8.62 7.02 30.72
CA PRO A 46 8.42 6.40 29.42
C PRO A 46 6.98 6.56 28.93
N PHE A 47 6.82 6.82 27.63
CA PHE A 47 5.51 7.00 26.99
C PHE A 47 5.44 6.19 25.70
N LEU A 48 4.53 5.22 25.63
CA LEU A 48 4.35 4.31 24.50
C LEU A 48 3.18 4.75 23.62
N ILE A 49 3.44 4.99 22.34
CA ILE A 49 2.40 5.16 21.32
C ILE A 49 2.44 3.94 20.42
N SER A 50 1.32 3.26 20.26
CA SER A 50 1.26 2.08 19.39
C SER A 50 -0.08 1.92 18.70
N GLY A 51 -0.18 0.97 17.77
CA GLY A 51 -1.45 0.67 17.14
C GLY A 51 -1.30 -0.20 15.91
N TRP A 52 -2.42 -0.38 15.22
CA TRP A 52 -2.52 -1.17 13.99
C TRP A 52 -2.91 -0.29 12.82
N VAL A 53 -2.25 -0.47 11.67
CA VAL A 53 -2.59 0.19 10.41
C VAL A 53 -3.39 -0.76 9.54
N ASN A 54 -4.58 -0.37 9.10
CA ASN A 54 -5.47 -1.24 8.34
C ASN A 54 -6.04 -0.51 7.12
N TYR A 55 -6.46 -1.27 6.13
CA TYR A 55 -7.37 -0.78 5.09
C TYR A 55 -8.80 -0.68 5.64
N PRO A 56 -9.73 0.04 4.99
CA PRO A 56 -11.09 0.21 5.49
C PRO A 56 -11.88 -1.10 5.63
N ASN A 57 -11.52 -2.11 4.85
CA ASN A 57 -12.07 -3.46 4.92
C ASN A 57 -11.54 -4.29 6.11
N GLY A 58 -10.60 -3.73 6.89
CA GLY A 58 -9.96 -4.39 8.02
C GLY A 58 -8.74 -5.26 7.65
N ALA A 59 -8.38 -5.34 6.36
CA ALA A 59 -7.16 -6.03 5.95
C ALA A 59 -5.91 -5.28 6.48
N PRO A 60 -4.85 -6.00 6.87
CA PRO A 60 -3.66 -5.39 7.44
C PRO A 60 -2.84 -4.64 6.39
N VAL A 61 -2.38 -3.43 6.73
CA VAL A 61 -1.34 -2.72 5.95
C VAL A 61 0.01 -3.14 6.49
N ASN A 62 0.63 -4.14 5.88
CA ASN A 62 1.93 -4.65 6.33
C ASN A 62 3.06 -3.65 6.02
N ASN A 63 4.08 -3.64 6.88
CA ASN A 63 5.23 -2.74 6.76
C ASN A 63 4.85 -1.24 6.63
N PRO A 64 3.92 -0.73 7.45
CA PRO A 64 3.52 0.67 7.32
C PRO A 64 4.70 1.57 7.71
N SER A 65 4.79 2.75 7.10
CA SER A 65 5.57 3.86 7.64
C SER A 65 4.68 4.67 8.56
N VAL A 66 5.08 4.90 9.81
CA VAL A 66 4.36 5.78 10.73
C VAL A 66 5.34 6.76 11.36
N SER A 67 4.99 8.04 11.35
CA SER A 67 5.75 9.10 12.00
C SER A 67 4.81 10.06 12.75
N ILE A 68 5.34 10.70 13.78
CA ILE A 68 4.63 11.69 14.58
C ILE A 68 5.47 12.96 14.64
N ASN A 69 4.93 14.02 14.03
CA ASN A 69 5.48 15.36 14.15
C ASN A 69 4.87 16.02 15.38
N ILE A 70 5.70 16.38 16.35
CA ILE A 70 5.23 17.10 17.53
C ILE A 70 5.12 18.58 17.16
N THR A 71 3.88 19.08 17.03
CA THR A 71 3.62 20.45 16.57
C THR A 71 4.35 21.49 17.44
N ASN A 72 4.79 22.58 16.80
CA ASN A 72 5.59 23.64 17.41
C ASN A 72 7.00 23.21 17.90
N THR A 73 7.43 22.01 17.52
CA THR A 73 8.82 21.54 17.67
C THR A 73 9.35 21.12 16.30
N SER A 74 10.66 20.89 16.20
CA SER A 74 11.29 20.26 15.04
C SER A 74 11.43 18.74 15.20
N GLU A 75 10.77 18.16 16.21
CA GLU A 75 10.93 16.76 16.55
C GLU A 75 9.96 15.87 15.76
N VAL A 76 10.52 14.82 15.16
CA VAL A 76 9.80 13.79 14.41
C VAL A 76 10.12 12.43 15.02
N LEU A 77 9.12 11.78 15.59
CA LEU A 77 9.23 10.41 16.09
C LEU A 77 8.90 9.44 14.95
N THR A 78 9.78 8.49 14.66
CA THR A 78 9.52 7.45 13.65
C THR A 78 9.22 6.14 14.34
N ALA A 79 8.17 5.45 13.91
CA ALA A 79 7.79 4.18 14.49
C ALA A 79 8.74 3.04 14.11
N GLU A 80 8.93 2.13 15.04
CA GLU A 80 9.43 0.79 14.75
C GLU A 80 8.30 -0.01 14.10
N THR A 81 8.57 -0.56 12.91
CA THR A 81 7.62 -1.36 12.14
C THR A 81 8.25 -2.68 11.71
N ASN A 82 7.43 -3.64 11.27
CA ASN A 82 7.89 -4.95 10.81
C ASN A 82 7.32 -5.25 9.42
N ALA A 83 8.14 -5.82 8.54
CA ALA A 83 7.75 -6.14 7.17
C ALA A 83 6.54 -7.07 7.05
N SER A 84 6.29 -7.91 8.06
CA SER A 84 5.24 -8.93 8.06
C SER A 84 4.07 -8.62 8.99
N THR A 85 4.02 -7.42 9.57
CA THR A 85 2.91 -7.01 10.43
C THR A 85 2.45 -5.61 10.10
N ASN A 86 1.23 -5.30 10.52
CA ASN A 86 0.66 -3.98 10.45
C ASN A 86 0.66 -3.24 11.79
N TYR A 87 1.46 -3.72 12.75
CA TYR A 87 1.64 -3.10 14.06
C TYR A 87 2.80 -2.09 14.00
N TYR A 88 2.60 -0.95 14.64
CA TYR A 88 3.64 0.05 14.84
C TYR A 88 3.77 0.41 16.32
N GLN A 89 4.97 0.81 16.73
CA GLN A 89 5.19 1.37 18.07
C GLN A 89 6.24 2.47 18.06
N ILE A 90 6.09 3.43 18.97
CA ILE A 90 7.03 4.50 19.27
C ILE A 90 7.17 4.55 20.79
N LEU A 91 8.37 4.32 21.28
CA LEU A 91 8.70 4.55 22.69
C LEU A 91 9.41 5.90 22.82
N THR A 92 8.78 6.83 23.53
CA THR A 92 9.30 8.18 23.82
C THR A 92 9.20 8.46 25.32
N SER A 93 9.22 9.73 25.75
CA SER A 93 9.05 10.13 27.14
C SER A 93 8.13 11.34 27.31
N SER A 94 7.71 11.58 28.55
CA SER A 94 6.91 12.74 28.95
C SER A 94 7.55 14.10 28.68
N ASP A 95 8.85 14.15 28.36
CA ASP A 95 9.54 15.38 27.98
C ASP A 95 9.18 15.79 26.54
N ASN A 96 8.98 14.79 25.68
CA ASN A 96 8.76 14.98 24.25
C ASN A 96 7.27 15.06 23.93
N VAL A 97 6.42 14.38 24.71
CA VAL A 97 4.96 14.40 24.53
C VAL A 97 4.26 14.86 25.81
N ASN A 98 3.35 15.83 25.68
CA ASN A 98 2.52 16.31 26.79
C ASN A 98 1.17 16.87 26.31
N LYS A 99 0.29 17.18 27.26
CA LYS A 99 -1.10 17.64 27.03
C LYS A 99 -1.24 18.95 26.25
N THR A 100 -0.19 19.75 26.17
CA THR A 100 -0.18 21.02 25.43
C THR A 100 0.28 20.84 23.99
N TYR A 101 0.85 19.69 23.66
CA TYR A 101 1.31 19.37 22.32
C TYR A 101 0.21 18.69 21.52
N MET A 102 0.15 19.06 20.25
CA MET A 102 -0.64 18.34 19.26
C MET A 102 0.31 17.42 18.48
N LEU A 103 -0.03 16.15 18.42
CA LEU A 103 0.70 15.14 17.69
C LEU A 103 0.12 15.05 16.30
N ASN A 104 0.87 15.47 15.29
CA ASN A 104 0.48 15.27 13.90
C ASN A 104 0.99 13.89 13.46
N ILE A 105 0.07 12.93 13.37
CA ILE A 105 0.36 11.54 13.06
C ILE A 105 0.23 11.35 11.55
N ASN A 106 1.28 10.82 10.94
CA ASN A 106 1.34 10.45 9.53
C ASN A 106 1.58 8.95 9.40
N ALA A 107 0.74 8.27 8.62
CA ALA A 107 0.94 6.88 8.24
C ALA A 107 0.89 6.73 6.72
N SER A 108 1.76 5.89 6.17
CA SER A 108 1.88 5.66 4.73
C SER A 108 2.26 4.24 4.37
N ASN A 109 1.76 3.76 3.24
CA ASN A 109 2.22 2.58 2.51
C ASN A 109 2.44 2.89 1.01
N GLY A 110 2.54 4.18 0.67
CA GLY A 110 2.30 4.70 -0.69
C GLY A 110 1.10 5.65 -0.66
N ASN A 111 -0.01 5.21 -0.05
CA ASN A 111 -1.12 6.08 0.30
C ASN A 111 -0.90 6.71 1.68
N VAL A 112 -1.10 8.03 1.79
CA VAL A 112 -0.88 8.77 3.03
C VAL A 112 -2.19 9.05 3.77
N LYS A 113 -2.18 8.81 5.08
CA LYS A 113 -3.16 9.28 6.07
C LYS A 113 -2.48 10.20 7.09
N GLU A 114 -3.02 11.38 7.28
CA GLU A 114 -2.53 12.36 8.25
C GLU A 114 -3.69 12.86 9.11
N PHE A 115 -3.47 12.97 10.42
CA PHE A 115 -4.43 13.54 11.37
C PHE A 115 -3.74 13.98 12.65
N ASN A 116 -4.41 14.86 13.41
CA ASN A 116 -3.92 15.33 14.68
C ASN A 116 -4.52 14.53 15.84
N HIS A 117 -3.69 14.26 16.86
CA HIS A 117 -4.09 13.72 18.15
C HIS A 117 -3.65 14.67 19.26
N THR A 118 -4.54 14.96 20.21
CA THR A 118 -4.21 15.74 21.40
C THR A 118 -4.04 14.79 22.57
N VAL A 119 -2.86 14.80 23.19
CA VAL A 119 -2.56 13.92 24.32
C VAL A 119 -3.43 14.28 25.53
N THR A 120 -4.08 13.30 26.14
CA THR A 120 -4.96 13.51 27.30
C THR A 120 -4.25 13.24 28.63
N GLU A 121 -4.83 13.71 29.74
CA GLU A 121 -4.33 13.41 31.10
C GLU A 121 -4.31 11.90 31.38
N ALA A 122 -5.33 11.19 30.92
CA ALA A 122 -5.42 9.75 31.11
C ALA A 122 -4.29 9.03 30.38
N GLU A 123 -3.95 9.46 29.16
CA GLU A 123 -2.85 8.89 28.38
C GLU A 123 -1.48 9.19 29.04
N MET A 124 -1.28 10.40 29.57
CA MET A 124 -0.10 10.73 30.38
C MET A 124 0.02 9.85 31.62
N THR A 125 -1.10 9.61 32.31
CA THR A 125 -1.13 8.78 33.53
C THR A 125 -0.88 7.31 33.21
N ASN A 126 -1.39 6.83 32.07
CA ASN A 126 -1.23 5.45 31.61
C ASN A 126 0.15 5.18 31.00
N GLY A 127 0.96 6.22 30.75
CA GLY A 127 2.26 6.10 30.09
C GLY A 127 2.14 5.75 28.60
N GLY A 128 1.06 6.18 27.93
CA GLY A 128 0.87 5.90 26.52
C GLY A 128 -0.58 5.83 26.05
N PHE A 129 -0.74 5.57 24.74
CA PHE A 129 -2.03 5.30 24.10
C PHE A 129 -1.92 4.38 22.89
N VAL A 130 -3.05 3.74 22.55
CA VAL A 130 -3.20 2.95 21.33
C VAL A 130 -4.00 3.75 20.31
N GLN A 131 -3.45 3.94 19.11
CA GLN A 131 -4.08 4.63 18.01
C GLN A 131 -4.09 3.74 16.77
N ASN A 132 -5.24 3.16 16.45
CA ASN A 132 -5.41 2.46 15.18
C ASN A 132 -5.54 3.48 14.04
N ILE A 133 -4.98 3.15 12.88
CA ILE A 133 -4.95 4.01 11.71
C ILE A 133 -5.59 3.27 10.54
N THR A 134 -6.42 3.99 9.77
CA THR A 134 -6.98 3.46 8.53
C THR A 134 -6.41 4.25 7.35
N ILE A 135 -5.71 3.55 6.44
CA ILE A 135 -5.18 4.08 5.19
C ILE A 135 -6.07 3.60 4.04
N SER A 136 -6.32 4.46 3.06
CA SER A 136 -7.10 4.09 1.88
C SER A 136 -6.32 3.10 0.99
N GLY A 137 -7.03 2.15 0.40
CA GLY A 137 -6.54 1.29 -0.67
C GLY A 137 -6.76 1.88 -2.07
N ILE A 138 -7.25 3.11 -2.19
CA ILE A 138 -7.34 3.80 -3.49
C ILE A 138 -6.01 4.48 -3.79
N ALA A 139 -5.33 4.03 -4.85
CA ALA A 139 -4.04 4.53 -5.26
C ALA A 139 -4.04 6.04 -5.54
N LYS A 140 -2.96 6.71 -5.13
CA LYS A 140 -2.67 8.13 -5.41
C LYS A 140 -1.54 8.32 -6.42
N HIS A 141 -1.23 7.29 -7.19
CA HIS A 141 -0.25 7.28 -8.27
C HIS A 141 -0.81 6.49 -9.47
N VAL A 142 -0.13 6.55 -10.61
CA VAL A 142 -0.47 5.71 -11.76
C VAL A 142 -0.31 4.25 -11.36
N VAL A 143 -1.26 3.42 -11.79
CA VAL A 143 -1.29 1.97 -11.55
C VAL A 143 -1.41 1.23 -12.87
N ILE A 144 -0.91 -0.01 -12.90
CA ILE A 144 -1.23 -1.01 -13.92
C ILE A 144 -2.67 -1.45 -13.68
N SER A 145 -3.55 -1.21 -14.65
CA SER A 145 -4.99 -1.45 -14.50
C SER A 145 -5.46 -2.73 -15.16
N GLU A 146 -4.86 -3.13 -16.27
CA GLU A 146 -5.25 -4.34 -17.00
C GLU A 146 -4.04 -4.98 -17.65
N ILE A 147 -3.95 -6.32 -17.61
CA ILE A 147 -2.89 -7.08 -18.28
C ILE A 147 -3.51 -8.21 -19.09
N TYR A 148 -3.21 -8.25 -20.39
CA TYR A 148 -3.62 -9.31 -21.30
C TYR A 148 -2.41 -10.15 -21.71
N VAL A 149 -2.33 -11.36 -21.15
CA VAL A 149 -1.13 -12.22 -21.23
C VAL A 149 -1.36 -13.48 -22.05
N HIS A 150 -2.60 -13.80 -22.44
CA HIS A 150 -2.93 -15.04 -23.12
C HIS A 150 -3.86 -14.75 -24.30
N ALA A 151 -3.26 -14.20 -25.36
CA ALA A 151 -3.93 -13.88 -26.62
C ALA A 151 -4.53 -15.13 -27.28
N ILE A 152 -5.62 -14.95 -28.02
CA ILE A 152 -6.23 -16.00 -28.84
C ILE A 152 -5.27 -16.37 -29.98
N ASN A 153 -5.15 -17.67 -30.29
CA ASN A 153 -4.37 -18.18 -31.42
C ASN A 153 -2.90 -17.72 -31.42
N GLN A 154 -2.13 -18.11 -30.40
CA GLN A 154 -0.69 -17.83 -30.25
C GLN A 154 0.24 -18.46 -31.33
N THR A 155 -0.24 -18.75 -32.54
CA THR A 155 0.60 -19.34 -33.60
C THR A 155 1.54 -18.29 -34.20
N GLY A 156 2.68 -18.11 -33.52
CA GLY A 156 3.89 -17.52 -34.08
C GLY A 156 4.41 -16.31 -33.31
N LYS A 157 3.54 -15.52 -32.69
CA LYS A 157 3.86 -14.39 -31.80
C LYS A 157 2.61 -14.05 -30.96
N ASN A 158 2.77 -13.71 -29.68
CA ASN A 158 1.68 -13.26 -28.81
C ASN A 158 1.33 -11.80 -29.12
N LEU A 159 0.74 -11.58 -30.29
CA LEU A 159 0.71 -10.25 -30.90
C LEU A 159 -0.34 -9.33 -30.28
N SER A 160 -1.38 -9.86 -29.63
CA SER A 160 -2.48 -9.07 -29.06
C SER A 160 -2.28 -8.67 -27.61
N GLU A 161 -1.19 -9.11 -26.97
CA GLU A 161 -0.90 -8.82 -25.56
C GLU A 161 -0.74 -7.32 -25.30
N PHE A 162 -1.13 -6.90 -24.10
CA PHE A 162 -1.01 -5.51 -23.67
C PHE A 162 -0.89 -5.38 -22.16
N VAL A 163 -0.35 -4.23 -21.75
CA VAL A 163 -0.43 -3.68 -20.40
C VAL A 163 -1.16 -2.35 -20.49
N GLU A 164 -2.19 -2.16 -19.67
CA GLU A 164 -2.91 -0.90 -19.52
C GLU A 164 -2.49 -0.22 -18.21
N LEU A 165 -2.29 1.09 -18.27
CA LEU A 165 -2.10 1.94 -17.11
C LEU A 165 -3.33 2.81 -16.88
N TYR A 166 -3.63 3.12 -15.62
CA TYR A 166 -4.67 4.05 -15.22
C TYR A 166 -4.11 5.12 -14.28
N ASN A 167 -4.54 6.37 -14.47
CA ASN A 167 -4.20 7.48 -13.59
C ASN A 167 -5.39 7.83 -12.68
N PRO A 168 -5.44 7.34 -11.43
CA PRO A 168 -6.52 7.63 -10.49
C PRO A 168 -6.53 9.09 -10.00
N THR A 169 -5.45 9.84 -10.22
CA THR A 169 -5.28 11.18 -9.64
C THR A 169 -6.03 12.25 -10.42
N ASP A 170 -6.24 13.40 -9.77
CA ASP A 170 -6.87 14.58 -10.36
C ASP A 170 -5.93 15.39 -11.26
N ARG A 171 -4.72 14.87 -11.57
CA ARG A 171 -3.70 15.59 -12.34
C ARG A 171 -3.11 14.72 -13.43
N ALA A 172 -2.82 15.33 -14.57
CA ALA A 172 -2.08 14.65 -15.64
C ALA A 172 -0.67 14.25 -15.17
N LYS A 173 -0.19 13.10 -15.66
CA LYS A 173 1.14 12.58 -15.40
C LYS A 173 1.91 12.42 -16.71
N ASP A 174 3.11 12.98 -16.77
CA ASP A 174 4.05 12.78 -17.87
C ASP A 174 4.80 11.45 -17.66
N LEU A 175 4.68 10.56 -18.63
CA LEU A 175 5.28 9.23 -18.65
C LEU A 175 6.62 9.22 -19.40
N THR A 176 7.10 10.36 -19.87
CA THR A 176 8.39 10.46 -20.57
C THR A 176 9.52 9.94 -19.69
N GLY A 177 10.18 8.88 -20.15
CA GLY A 177 11.28 8.22 -19.44
C GLY A 177 10.82 7.23 -18.37
N TRP A 178 9.52 7.07 -18.13
CA TRP A 178 8.99 5.97 -17.32
C TRP A 178 9.24 4.64 -18.03
N THR A 179 9.23 3.54 -17.31
CA THR A 179 9.44 2.22 -17.90
C THR A 179 8.44 1.18 -17.42
N LEU A 180 8.14 0.23 -18.31
CA LEU A 180 7.68 -1.10 -17.91
C LEU A 180 8.87 -2.05 -18.00
N SER A 181 9.12 -2.83 -16.97
CA SER A 181 10.17 -3.85 -16.96
C SER A 181 9.66 -5.16 -16.38
N ASP A 182 10.13 -6.25 -16.95
CA ASP A 182 10.03 -7.61 -16.41
C ASP A 182 11.47 -8.10 -16.11
N ASN A 183 11.65 -9.40 -15.91
CA ASN A 183 12.96 -10.01 -15.70
C ASN A 183 13.81 -10.14 -17.00
N GLU A 184 13.27 -9.78 -18.16
CA GLU A 184 13.81 -10.09 -19.48
C GLU A 184 14.12 -8.84 -20.32
N GLY A 185 13.35 -7.77 -20.12
CA GLY A 185 13.41 -6.57 -20.92
C GLY A 185 12.78 -5.35 -20.25
N THR A 186 12.85 -4.25 -20.99
CA THR A 186 12.34 -2.97 -20.53
C THR A 186 11.81 -2.19 -21.72
N ILE A 187 10.64 -1.59 -21.54
CA ILE A 187 10.01 -0.66 -22.47
C ILE A 187 10.09 0.73 -21.85
N THR A 188 10.63 1.71 -22.59
CA THR A 188 10.60 3.12 -22.17
C THR A 188 9.37 3.82 -22.75
N LEU A 189 8.55 4.36 -21.86
CA LEU A 189 7.31 5.05 -22.18
C LEU A 189 7.54 6.53 -22.49
N ASN A 190 6.53 7.14 -23.09
CA ASN A 190 6.47 8.58 -23.35
C ASN A 190 5.03 9.09 -23.40
N GLY A 191 4.86 10.41 -23.48
CA GLY A 191 3.55 11.03 -23.56
C GLY A 191 2.92 11.26 -22.19
N ILE A 192 1.63 11.61 -22.19
CA ILE A 192 0.93 12.10 -21.00
C ILE A 192 -0.34 11.30 -20.79
N ILE A 193 -0.50 10.74 -19.59
CA ILE A 193 -1.77 10.16 -19.11
C ILE A 193 -2.53 11.24 -18.33
N GLN A 194 -3.68 11.67 -18.86
CA GLN A 194 -4.51 12.70 -18.21
C GLN A 194 -5.14 12.17 -16.91
N ALA A 195 -5.70 13.08 -16.10
CA ALA A 195 -6.44 12.70 -14.90
C ALA A 195 -7.59 11.73 -15.24
N HIS A 196 -7.71 10.66 -14.46
CA HIS A 196 -8.74 9.62 -14.60
C HIS A 196 -8.78 8.95 -15.99
N LYS A 197 -7.66 8.96 -16.70
CA LYS A 197 -7.53 8.36 -18.03
C LYS A 197 -6.62 7.14 -18.00
N PHE A 198 -6.60 6.45 -19.15
CA PHE A 198 -5.84 5.25 -19.40
C PHE A 198 -4.68 5.53 -20.36
N TYR A 199 -3.70 4.65 -20.35
CA TYR A 199 -2.59 4.61 -21.31
C TYR A 199 -2.31 3.16 -21.69
N LEU A 200 -2.43 2.83 -22.97
CA LEU A 200 -2.34 1.46 -23.47
C LEU A 200 -0.95 1.19 -24.05
N VAL A 201 -0.27 0.19 -23.49
CA VAL A 201 1.00 -0.33 -24.00
C VAL A 201 0.77 -1.67 -24.67
N GLY A 202 0.71 -1.67 -25.99
CA GLY A 202 0.59 -2.90 -26.79
C GLY A 202 1.94 -3.58 -26.99
N MET A 203 1.97 -4.90 -26.87
CA MET A 203 3.17 -5.67 -27.21
C MET A 203 3.45 -5.62 -28.73
N ALA A 204 4.62 -6.14 -29.13
CA ALA A 204 5.08 -6.01 -30.51
C ALA A 204 4.08 -6.62 -31.50
N GLY A 205 3.49 -5.76 -32.35
CA GLY A 205 2.47 -6.14 -33.34
C GLY A 205 1.01 -5.92 -32.93
N TYR A 206 0.72 -5.55 -31.67
CA TYR A 206 -0.61 -5.26 -31.14
C TYR A 206 -1.60 -4.65 -32.13
N ASN A 207 -1.35 -3.43 -32.61
CA ASN A 207 -2.25 -2.70 -33.51
C ASN A 207 -2.66 -3.47 -34.77
N ALA A 208 -1.79 -4.35 -35.29
CA ALA A 208 -2.06 -5.11 -36.50
C ALA A 208 -2.82 -6.44 -36.25
N TYR A 209 -2.80 -6.95 -35.02
CA TYR A 209 -3.22 -8.32 -34.73
C TYR A 209 -4.19 -8.46 -33.56
N LYS A 210 -4.73 -7.35 -33.03
CA LYS A 210 -5.74 -7.33 -31.96
C LYS A 210 -6.77 -8.45 -32.11
N ASP A 211 -6.94 -9.24 -31.06
CA ASP A 211 -7.94 -10.33 -31.01
C ASP A 211 -9.37 -9.81 -31.22
N ASN A 212 -9.61 -8.55 -30.86
CA ASN A 212 -10.81 -7.82 -31.19
C ASN A 212 -10.45 -6.54 -31.95
N ALA A 213 -10.88 -6.45 -33.21
CA ALA A 213 -10.65 -5.29 -34.07
C ALA A 213 -11.27 -3.97 -33.53
N SER A 214 -12.22 -4.06 -32.59
CA SER A 214 -12.85 -2.90 -31.95
C SER A 214 -12.02 -2.30 -30.82
N TRP A 215 -11.01 -3.02 -30.31
CA TRP A 215 -10.09 -2.47 -29.31
C TRP A 215 -9.33 -1.27 -29.89
N PRO A 216 -9.04 -0.25 -29.08
CA PRO A 216 -8.29 0.92 -29.55
C PRO A 216 -6.87 0.53 -29.99
N ASP A 217 -6.24 1.39 -30.78
CA ASP A 217 -4.79 1.28 -30.99
C ASP A 217 -4.05 1.68 -29.70
N ALA A 218 -2.90 1.05 -29.46
CA ALA A 218 -2.08 1.36 -28.31
C ALA A 218 -1.47 2.77 -28.41
N ASP A 219 -1.39 3.47 -27.27
CA ASP A 219 -0.69 4.75 -27.16
C ASP A 219 0.81 4.56 -27.40
N TYR A 220 1.34 3.41 -26.96
CA TYR A 220 2.69 2.96 -27.26
C TYR A 220 2.68 1.49 -27.70
N GLN A 221 3.42 1.19 -28.77
CA GLN A 221 3.64 -0.19 -29.21
C GLN A 221 5.11 -0.58 -29.04
N ALA A 222 5.35 -1.67 -28.32
CA ALA A 222 6.68 -2.23 -28.18
C ALA A 222 7.27 -2.60 -29.56
N THR A 223 8.55 -2.27 -29.77
CA THR A 223 9.24 -2.56 -31.04
C THR A 223 10.08 -3.83 -30.98
N SER A 224 10.36 -4.34 -29.78
CA SER A 224 11.16 -5.54 -29.52
C SER A 224 10.34 -6.56 -28.73
N SER A 225 10.70 -7.83 -28.86
CA SER A 225 10.12 -8.95 -28.10
C SER A 225 10.88 -9.29 -26.82
N ASN A 226 11.75 -8.40 -26.33
CA ASN A 226 12.57 -8.66 -25.14
C ASN A 226 11.78 -8.45 -23.83
N PHE A 227 10.68 -7.71 -23.88
CA PHE A 227 9.68 -7.65 -22.83
C PHE A 227 8.48 -8.45 -23.36
N SER A 228 8.04 -9.47 -22.63
CA SER A 228 7.01 -10.40 -23.13
C SER A 228 6.26 -11.02 -21.97
N LEU A 229 4.94 -10.99 -22.03
CA LEU A 229 4.09 -11.43 -20.93
C LEU A 229 3.94 -12.96 -20.98
N LYS A 230 4.35 -13.69 -19.94
CA LYS A 230 4.18 -15.16 -19.93
C LYS A 230 2.83 -15.59 -19.35
N ASP A 231 2.19 -16.53 -20.02
CA ASP A 231 0.91 -17.10 -19.61
C ASP A 231 0.94 -17.74 -18.21
N GLY A 232 2.00 -18.50 -17.91
CA GLY A 232 2.07 -19.32 -16.68
C GLY A 232 2.44 -18.54 -15.42
N GLY A 233 3.06 -17.38 -15.59
CA GLY A 233 3.50 -16.52 -14.49
C GLY A 233 4.70 -15.67 -14.88
N ASP A 234 4.58 -14.39 -14.58
CA ASP A 234 5.51 -13.34 -14.94
C ASP A 234 5.14 -12.06 -14.17
N GLU A 235 5.91 -10.99 -14.34
CA GLU A 235 5.73 -9.73 -13.64
C GLU A 235 5.79 -8.52 -14.57
N VAL A 236 5.06 -7.47 -14.21
CA VAL A 236 5.23 -6.15 -14.79
C VAL A 236 5.54 -5.16 -13.67
N ILE A 237 6.67 -4.46 -13.80
CA ILE A 237 7.10 -3.41 -12.89
C ILE A 237 7.00 -2.08 -13.62
N LEU A 238 6.19 -1.16 -13.11
CA LEU A 238 6.10 0.21 -13.58
C LEU A 238 7.11 1.06 -12.79
N ASN A 239 8.06 1.68 -13.47
CA ASN A 239 9.03 2.60 -12.85
C ASN A 239 8.84 4.02 -13.38
N ASN A 240 9.05 5.01 -12.52
CA ASN A 240 9.08 6.40 -12.92
C ASN A 240 10.39 6.77 -13.64
N SER A 241 10.50 8.00 -14.12
CA SER A 241 11.69 8.50 -14.83
C SER A 241 12.96 8.59 -13.96
N ALA A 242 12.85 8.49 -12.64
CA ALA A 242 13.98 8.39 -11.72
C ALA A 242 14.41 6.93 -11.47
N GLY A 243 13.70 5.95 -12.03
CA GLY A 243 13.93 4.52 -11.80
C GLY A 243 13.35 4.00 -10.49
N GLU A 244 12.45 4.75 -9.85
CA GLU A 244 11.74 4.30 -8.65
C GLU A 244 10.51 3.49 -9.07
N VAL A 245 10.28 2.37 -8.39
CA VAL A 245 9.08 1.54 -8.58
C VAL A 245 7.85 2.34 -8.17
N VAL A 246 6.86 2.37 -9.06
CA VAL A 246 5.55 3.00 -8.86
C VAL A 246 4.48 1.96 -8.59
N ASP A 247 4.53 0.83 -9.30
CA ASP A 247 3.57 -0.26 -9.19
C ASP A 247 4.21 -1.57 -9.66
N ILE A 248 3.78 -2.71 -9.11
CA ILE A 248 4.22 -4.06 -9.50
C ILE A 248 3.00 -4.95 -9.60
N VAL A 249 2.89 -5.73 -10.68
CA VAL A 249 1.91 -6.81 -10.78
C VAL A 249 2.62 -8.10 -11.16
N GLY A 250 2.65 -9.06 -10.23
CA GLY A 250 3.06 -10.44 -10.49
C GLY A 250 1.86 -11.39 -10.53
N TRP A 251 1.89 -12.40 -11.40
CA TRP A 251 0.85 -13.43 -11.50
C TRP A 251 1.42 -14.84 -11.60
N GLY A 252 0.58 -15.85 -11.31
CA GLY A 252 0.95 -17.25 -11.45
C GLY A 252 2.21 -17.61 -10.67
N THR A 253 3.25 -18.07 -11.38
CA THR A 253 4.56 -18.44 -10.80
C THR A 253 5.57 -17.29 -10.67
N ALA A 254 5.16 -16.04 -10.86
CA ALA A 254 6.05 -14.88 -10.72
C ALA A 254 6.80 -14.87 -9.39
N THR A 255 8.07 -14.46 -9.43
CA THR A 255 8.91 -14.33 -8.23
C THR A 255 8.98 -12.91 -7.71
N THR A 256 8.62 -11.94 -8.55
CA THR A 256 8.49 -10.54 -8.21
C THR A 256 7.01 -10.19 -8.15
N ASN A 257 6.56 -9.72 -7.00
CA ASN A 257 5.21 -9.24 -6.74
C ASN A 257 5.26 -8.29 -5.54
N GLU A 258 4.12 -7.71 -5.19
CA GLU A 258 4.04 -6.87 -3.99
C GLU A 258 3.99 -7.70 -2.70
N THR A 259 2.91 -8.46 -2.49
CA THR A 259 2.71 -9.35 -1.33
C THR A 259 2.42 -10.78 -1.76
N LEU A 260 1.52 -10.95 -2.74
CA LEU A 260 1.13 -12.25 -3.27
C LEU A 260 0.69 -12.09 -4.72
N ASN A 261 1.07 -13.06 -5.57
CA ASN A 261 0.71 -13.07 -6.99
C ASN A 261 -0.80 -13.03 -7.20
N ALA A 262 -1.23 -12.31 -8.24
CA ALA A 262 -2.57 -12.39 -8.78
C ALA A 262 -2.85 -13.78 -9.38
N GLU A 263 -4.13 -14.08 -9.58
CA GLU A 263 -4.56 -15.28 -10.31
C GLU A 263 -3.96 -15.33 -11.73
N THR A 264 -3.78 -16.52 -12.29
CA THR A 264 -3.36 -16.66 -13.69
C THR A 264 -4.58 -16.54 -14.61
N PRO A 265 -4.67 -15.52 -15.49
CA PRO A 265 -5.76 -15.43 -16.44
C PRO A 265 -5.61 -16.52 -17.52
N GLY A 266 -6.73 -17.07 -17.97
CA GLY A 266 -6.74 -18.00 -19.10
C GLY A 266 -6.76 -17.27 -20.45
N GLU A 267 -6.78 -18.05 -21.55
CA GLU A 267 -6.91 -17.50 -22.90
C GLU A 267 -8.12 -16.56 -23.02
N ASN A 268 -7.93 -15.43 -23.70
CA ASN A 268 -8.94 -14.40 -23.90
C ASN A 268 -9.51 -13.78 -22.61
N LYS A 269 -8.69 -13.72 -21.56
CA LYS A 269 -9.01 -13.07 -20.28
C LYS A 269 -7.87 -12.17 -19.84
N THR A 270 -8.19 -11.19 -19.02
CA THR A 270 -7.21 -10.25 -18.45
C THR A 270 -7.14 -10.37 -16.95
N LEU A 271 -6.01 -9.92 -16.39
CA LEU A 271 -5.97 -9.48 -15.00
C LEU A 271 -6.40 -8.03 -14.95
N GLN A 272 -7.52 -7.76 -14.29
CA GLN A 272 -8.09 -6.43 -14.14
C GLN A 272 -7.97 -6.00 -12.68
N ARG A 273 -7.39 -4.83 -12.46
CA ARG A 273 -7.37 -4.19 -11.13
C ARG A 273 -8.78 -3.80 -10.73
N LYS A 274 -9.15 -4.08 -9.48
CA LYS A 274 -10.46 -3.76 -8.92
C LYS A 274 -10.66 -2.26 -8.78
N VAL A 275 -11.92 -1.85 -8.70
CA VAL A 275 -12.31 -0.48 -8.40
C VAL A 275 -12.16 -0.18 -6.90
N ASN A 276 -12.53 -1.13 -6.04
CA ASN A 276 -12.30 -1.11 -4.59
C ASN A 276 -12.38 -2.53 -4.03
N ASP A 277 -12.29 -2.66 -2.70
CA ASP A 277 -12.37 -3.95 -1.99
C ASP A 277 -13.57 -4.85 -2.36
N SER A 278 -14.72 -4.26 -2.66
CA SER A 278 -15.99 -4.99 -2.86
C SER A 278 -16.53 -4.91 -4.29
N ILE A 279 -15.96 -4.04 -5.13
CA ILE A 279 -16.44 -3.75 -6.48
C ILE A 279 -15.30 -3.95 -7.47
N ASN A 280 -15.52 -4.86 -8.41
CA ASN A 280 -14.53 -5.19 -9.44
C ASN A 280 -14.50 -4.15 -10.57
N GLU A 281 -15.66 -3.69 -11.04
CA GLU A 281 -15.79 -2.89 -12.27
C GLU A 281 -16.83 -1.75 -12.13
N GLY A 282 -16.87 -0.84 -13.11
CA GLY A 282 -17.88 0.23 -13.21
C GLY A 282 -17.42 1.62 -12.79
N ALA A 283 -16.16 1.77 -12.41
CA ALA A 283 -15.48 3.05 -12.19
C ALA A 283 -13.96 2.90 -12.45
N GLY A 284 -13.16 3.91 -12.10
CA GLY A 284 -11.72 3.86 -12.29
C GLY A 284 -11.06 2.75 -11.46
N PRO A 285 -10.29 1.83 -12.07
CA PRO A 285 -9.68 0.68 -11.38
C PRO A 285 -8.45 1.11 -10.58
N ALA A 286 -8.69 1.54 -9.33
CA ALA A 286 -7.70 2.20 -8.48
C ALA A 286 -7.37 1.45 -7.19
N TRP A 287 -7.91 0.25 -6.99
CA TRP A 287 -7.69 -0.51 -5.76
C TRP A 287 -6.28 -1.11 -5.75
N ASP A 288 -5.51 -0.71 -4.74
CA ASP A 288 -4.08 -0.96 -4.61
C ASP A 288 -3.71 -1.08 -3.13
N THR A 289 -3.66 -2.32 -2.66
CA THR A 289 -3.35 -2.68 -1.28
C THR A 289 -1.93 -3.22 -1.12
N ASN A 290 -1.08 -3.00 -2.13
CA ASN A 290 0.22 -3.64 -2.27
C ASN A 290 0.11 -5.17 -2.20
N ASN A 291 -0.98 -5.74 -2.73
CA ASN A 291 -1.20 -7.17 -2.77
C ASN A 291 -1.99 -7.57 -4.04
N ASN A 292 -1.25 -7.93 -5.09
CA ASN A 292 -1.82 -8.29 -6.39
C ASN A 292 -2.96 -9.34 -6.31
N SER A 293 -2.90 -10.32 -5.41
CA SER A 293 -3.97 -11.32 -5.22
C SER A 293 -5.29 -10.73 -4.71
N ALA A 294 -5.22 -9.65 -3.93
CA ALA A 294 -6.38 -8.93 -3.42
C ALA A 294 -6.84 -7.86 -4.40
N ASP A 295 -5.91 -7.30 -5.18
CA ASP A 295 -6.14 -6.12 -6.00
C ASP A 295 -6.64 -6.43 -7.41
N PHE A 296 -6.33 -7.62 -7.93
CA PHE A 296 -6.74 -8.05 -9.25
C PHE A 296 -7.81 -9.14 -9.21
N PHE A 297 -8.56 -9.25 -10.29
CA PHE A 297 -9.44 -10.37 -10.59
C PHE A 297 -9.30 -10.75 -12.06
N VAL A 298 -9.68 -11.98 -12.41
CA VAL A 298 -9.72 -12.41 -13.82
C VAL A 298 -10.99 -11.86 -14.48
N GLN A 299 -10.82 -10.89 -15.40
CA GLN A 299 -11.91 -10.37 -16.21
C GLN A 299 -12.09 -11.25 -17.45
N THR A 300 -13.34 -11.64 -17.73
CA THR A 300 -13.67 -12.60 -18.78
C THR A 300 -13.92 -11.97 -20.16
N ALA A 301 -13.99 -10.65 -20.22
CA ALA A 301 -14.21 -9.89 -21.44
C ALA A 301 -13.22 -8.71 -21.45
N PRO A 302 -12.03 -8.86 -22.06
CA PRO A 302 -11.02 -7.81 -22.06
C PRO A 302 -11.56 -6.53 -22.69
N ASN A 303 -11.27 -5.40 -22.05
CA ASN A 303 -11.78 -4.10 -22.46
C ASN A 303 -10.68 -3.02 -22.37
N PRO A 304 -9.61 -3.13 -23.18
CA PRO A 304 -8.50 -2.18 -23.16
C PRO A 304 -8.96 -0.78 -23.54
N GLN A 305 -8.41 0.20 -22.84
CA GLN A 305 -8.63 1.62 -22.97
C GLN A 305 -7.29 2.33 -23.15
N ASN A 306 -7.31 3.41 -23.93
CA ASN A 306 -6.13 4.22 -24.23
C ASN A 306 -6.39 5.69 -23.85
N THR A 307 -5.47 6.61 -24.17
CA THR A 307 -5.64 8.03 -23.86
C THR A 307 -6.85 8.69 -24.53
N GLY A 308 -7.42 8.06 -25.57
CA GLY A 308 -8.63 8.47 -26.28
C GLY A 308 -9.93 8.17 -25.51
N SER A 309 -9.91 7.27 -24.54
CA SER A 309 -11.09 6.92 -23.73
C SER A 309 -11.61 8.10 -22.91
N ALA A 310 -12.90 8.06 -22.56
CA ALA A 310 -13.48 9.02 -21.62
C ALA A 310 -12.83 8.87 -20.24
N PRO A 311 -12.67 9.95 -19.47
CA PRO A 311 -12.16 9.85 -18.11
C PRO A 311 -13.15 9.09 -17.21
N ILE A 312 -12.66 8.16 -16.40
CA ILE A 312 -13.46 7.36 -15.47
C ILE A 312 -12.91 7.56 -14.06
N PRO A 313 -13.51 8.41 -13.21
CA PRO A 313 -12.99 8.68 -11.87
C PRO A 313 -13.05 7.44 -10.95
N PRO A 314 -12.15 7.32 -9.96
CA PRO A 314 -12.23 6.27 -8.95
C PRO A 314 -13.43 6.50 -8.02
N ILE A 315 -13.92 5.45 -7.37
CA ILE A 315 -14.91 5.58 -6.30
C ILE A 315 -14.18 6.09 -5.05
N PRO A 316 -14.57 7.24 -4.47
CA PRO A 316 -13.99 7.67 -3.20
C PRO A 316 -14.38 6.66 -2.11
N GLU A 317 -13.42 6.30 -1.27
CA GLU A 317 -13.75 5.51 -0.09
C GLU A 317 -14.70 6.29 0.81
N MET A 318 -15.87 5.71 1.04
CA MET A 318 -16.84 6.28 1.96
C MET A 318 -16.22 6.26 3.35
N SER A 319 -15.84 7.44 3.86
CA SER A 319 -15.50 7.58 5.28
C SER A 319 -16.67 7.01 6.08
N THR A 320 -16.38 6.07 6.98
CA THR A 320 -17.34 5.46 7.92
C THR A 320 -18.18 6.48 8.69
N LEU A 321 -17.73 7.74 8.73
CA LEU A 321 -18.44 8.89 9.27
C LEU A 321 -19.73 9.26 8.51
N ILE A 322 -19.84 8.97 7.21
CA ILE A 322 -21.00 9.38 6.39
C ILE A 322 -22.22 8.47 6.62
N LEU A 323 -22.00 7.19 6.96
CA LEU A 323 -23.09 6.22 7.21
C LEU A 323 -23.93 6.54 8.45
N PHE A 324 -23.41 7.30 9.42
CA PHE A 324 -24.19 7.70 10.59
C PHE A 324 -25.11 8.90 10.35
N THR A 325 -24.79 9.78 9.39
CA THR A 325 -25.64 10.95 9.10
C THR A 325 -26.89 10.57 8.31
N SER A 326 -26.81 9.64 7.36
CA SER A 326 -27.98 9.18 6.59
C SER A 326 -28.88 8.23 7.37
N GLY A 327 -28.30 7.38 8.23
CA GLY A 327 -29.05 6.46 9.10
C GLY A 327 -29.85 7.15 10.22
N LEU A 328 -29.27 8.17 10.88
CA LEU A 328 -29.98 8.89 11.95
C LEU A 328 -31.06 9.83 11.41
N ILE A 329 -30.88 10.45 10.23
CA ILE A 329 -31.91 11.31 9.64
C ILE A 329 -33.17 10.49 9.29
N MET A 330 -33.01 9.27 8.77
CA MET A 330 -34.15 8.37 8.50
C MET A 330 -34.88 7.94 9.78
N LEU A 331 -34.15 7.64 10.86
CA LEU A 331 -34.76 7.25 12.14
C LEU A 331 -35.46 8.43 12.84
N ALA A 332 -34.89 9.63 12.77
CA ALA A 332 -35.48 10.85 13.30
C ALA A 332 -36.73 11.26 12.51
N CYS A 333 -36.71 11.21 11.18
CA CYS A 333 -37.89 11.44 10.35
C CYS A 333 -38.99 10.41 10.62
N TYR A 334 -38.64 9.13 10.82
CA TYR A 334 -39.61 8.09 11.16
C TYR A 334 -40.23 8.28 12.56
N ALA A 335 -39.44 8.68 13.56
CA ALA A 335 -39.93 8.94 14.91
C ALA A 335 -40.79 10.21 15.00
N VAL A 336 -40.46 11.26 14.24
CA VAL A 336 -41.25 12.49 14.15
C VAL A 336 -42.59 12.24 13.44
N LEU A 337 -42.59 11.48 12.34
CA LEU A 337 -43.82 11.15 11.60
C LEU A 337 -44.77 10.23 12.37
N ARG A 338 -44.27 9.41 13.31
CA ARG A 338 -45.12 8.59 14.20
C ARG A 338 -45.69 9.32 15.41
N ARG A 339 -45.18 10.50 15.78
CA ARG A 339 -45.75 11.32 16.87
C ARG A 339 -46.88 12.25 16.42
N VAL A 340 -47.16 12.32 15.12
CA VAL A 340 -48.18 13.21 14.51
C VAL A 340 -49.40 12.39 14.01
N LYS A 341 -49.56 11.14 14.45
CA LYS A 341 -50.79 10.35 14.27
C LYS A 341 -51.34 9.92 15.61
#